data_AF-A0A3B6VLE2-F1
#
_entry.id   AF-A0A3B6VLE2-F1
#
_cell.length_a   1.000
_cell.length_b   1.000
_cell.length_c   1.000
_cell.angle_alpha   90.00
_cell.angle_beta   90.00
_cell.angle_gamma   90.00
#
_symmetry.space_group_name_H-M   'P 1'
#
loop_
_entity.id
_entity.type
_entity.pdbx_description
1 polymer ?
#
loop_
_entity_poly.entity_id
_entity_poly.type
_entity_poly.pdbx_seq_one_letter_code
_entity_poly.pdbx_strand_id
1 'polypeptide(L)'
;MAEKKKNKLFNSLEEIKKELFERSVWPTRQEVLNQTVVVVILLILSAAFLGAADYIVTFLTRALLDGSILSSIASSKIALVLILLVVVLFVVYFAIRYIRKNRYSR
;
A
#
# COMPACT_ATOMS: atom_id res chain seq x y z
N MET A 1 7.87 13.65 -53.08
CA MET A 1 6.82 13.04 -52.21
C MET A 1 7.08 13.19 -50.69
N ALA A 2 8.07 13.98 -50.23
CA ALA A 2 8.42 14.07 -48.80
C ALA A 2 7.62 15.12 -47.99
N GLU A 3 6.98 16.09 -48.65
CA GLU A 3 6.36 17.24 -47.98
C GLU A 3 5.02 16.91 -47.30
N LYS A 4 4.25 15.97 -47.86
CA LYS A 4 2.91 15.59 -47.36
C LYS A 4 2.92 14.87 -46.00
N LYS A 5 4.08 14.32 -45.58
CA LYS A 5 4.23 13.60 -44.31
C LYS A 5 4.41 14.55 -43.12
N LYS A 6 4.96 15.75 -43.36
CA LYS A 6 5.23 16.76 -42.33
C LYS A 6 3.92 17.19 -41.65
N ASN A 7 2.90 17.53 -42.44
CA ASN A 7 1.62 18.01 -41.93
C ASN A 7 0.87 16.96 -41.09
N LYS A 8 1.01 15.67 -41.43
CA LYS A 8 0.35 14.60 -40.67
C LYS A 8 0.94 14.42 -39.28
N LEU A 9 2.27 14.55 -39.14
CA LEU A 9 2.95 14.46 -37.85
C LEU A 9 2.68 15.70 -36.98
N PHE A 10 2.65 16.90 -37.57
CA PHE A 10 2.28 18.11 -36.84
C PHE A 10 0.85 18.05 -36.33
N ASN A 11 -0.10 17.56 -37.14
CA ASN A 11 -1.49 17.38 -36.71
C ASN A 11 -1.61 16.34 -35.57
N SER A 12 -0.86 15.23 -35.64
CA SER A 12 -0.87 14.22 -34.57
C SER A 12 -0.32 14.75 -33.24
N LEU A 13 0.69 15.62 -33.26
CA LEU A 13 1.21 16.23 -32.02
C LEU A 13 0.21 17.21 -31.41
N GLU A 14 -0.55 17.91 -32.25
CA GLU A 14 -1.59 18.83 -31.81
C GLU A 14 -2.78 18.09 -31.19
N GLU A 15 -3.20 16.97 -31.79
CA GLU A 15 -4.20 16.06 -31.21
C GLU A 15 -3.74 15.49 -29.85
N ILE A 16 -2.50 15.00 -29.75
CA ILE A 16 -1.93 14.48 -28.49
C ILE A 16 -1.90 15.56 -27.41
N LYS A 17 -1.52 16.80 -27.76
CA LYS A 17 -1.54 17.92 -26.81
C LYS A 17 -2.96 18.20 -26.34
N LYS A 18 -3.94 18.19 -27.25
CA LYS A 18 -5.35 18.44 -26.91
C LYS A 18 -5.89 17.39 -25.95
N GLU A 19 -5.58 16.11 -26.18
CA GLU A 19 -6.00 15.03 -25.29
C GLU A 19 -5.28 15.05 -23.93
N LEU A 20 -3.96 15.28 -23.91
CA LEU A 20 -3.17 15.26 -22.67
C LEU A 20 -3.33 16.51 -21.79
N PHE A 21 -3.62 17.68 -22.37
CA PHE A 21 -3.71 18.92 -21.61
C PHE A 21 -5.15 19.41 -21.40
N GLU A 22 -6.06 19.24 -22.38
CA GLU A 22 -7.44 19.72 -22.23
C GLU A 22 -8.37 18.64 -21.67
N ARG A 23 -8.12 17.37 -21.99
CA ARG A 23 -8.97 16.24 -21.55
C ARG A 23 -8.42 15.52 -20.32
N SER A 24 -7.12 15.59 -20.08
CA SER A 24 -6.50 14.96 -18.91
C SER A 24 -6.67 15.86 -17.68
N VAL A 25 -7.40 15.33 -16.72
CA VAL A 25 -7.56 15.87 -15.37
C VAL A 25 -6.24 15.73 -14.64
N TRP A 26 -5.33 16.69 -14.85
CA TRP A 26 -4.07 16.74 -14.11
C TRP A 26 -4.39 16.84 -12.61
N PRO A 27 -3.87 15.90 -11.80
CA PRO A 27 -4.20 15.85 -10.39
C PRO A 27 -3.67 17.09 -9.69
N THR A 28 -4.48 17.66 -8.80
CA THR A 28 -4.02 18.74 -7.92
C THR A 28 -3.01 18.17 -6.91
N ARG A 29 -2.17 19.04 -6.33
CA ARG A 29 -1.20 18.62 -5.30
C ARG A 29 -1.87 17.91 -4.12
N GLN A 30 -3.10 18.28 -3.79
CA GLN A 30 -3.90 17.65 -2.73
C GLN A 30 -4.31 16.22 -3.10
N GLU A 31 -4.72 16.00 -4.34
CA GLU A 31 -5.10 14.67 -4.84
C GLU A 31 -3.93 13.69 -4.77
N VAL A 32 -2.74 14.13 -5.19
CA VAL A 32 -1.51 13.32 -5.12
C VAL A 32 -1.16 12.95 -3.68
N LEU A 33 -1.26 13.91 -2.74
CA LEU A 33 -0.99 13.65 -1.33
C LEU A 33 -2.01 12.68 -0.73
N ASN A 34 -3.30 12.86 -1.00
CA ASN A 34 -4.33 11.96 -0.53
C ASN A 34 -4.13 10.53 -1.03
N GLN A 35 -3.82 10.37 -2.31
CA GLN A 35 -3.55 9.06 -2.90
C GLN A 35 -2.29 8.41 -2.30
N THR A 36 -1.22 9.19 -2.12
CA THR A 36 0.03 8.69 -1.51
C THR A 36 -0.20 8.22 -0.08
N VAL A 37 -0.97 8.96 0.73
CA VAL A 37 -1.28 8.57 2.11
C VAL A 37 -2.04 7.23 2.16
N VAL A 38 -2.97 7.00 1.25
CA VAL A 38 -3.70 5.72 1.16
C VAL A 38 -2.72 4.57 0.86
N VAL A 39 -1.80 4.78 -0.09
CA VAL A 39 -0.79 3.76 -0.44
C VAL A 39 0.16 3.49 0.73
N VAL A 40 0.61 4.52 1.43
CA VAL A 40 1.47 4.37 2.63
C VAL A 40 0.78 3.54 3.71
N ILE A 41 -0.50 3.83 3.97
CA ILE A 41 -1.30 3.04 4.92
C ILE A 41 -1.39 1.58 4.48
N LEU A 42 -1.66 1.34 3.19
CA LEU A 42 -1.72 -0.02 2.64
C LEU A 42 -0.39 -0.76 2.78
N LEU A 43 0.74 -0.09 2.52
CA LEU A 43 2.07 -0.69 2.67
C LEU A 43 2.36 -1.08 4.11
N ILE A 44 2.02 -0.21 5.08
CA ILE A 44 2.19 -0.51 6.51
C ILE A 44 1.35 -1.74 6.89
N LEU A 45 0.10 -1.82 6.41
CA LEU A 45 -0.77 -2.97 6.66
C LEU A 45 -0.20 -4.26 6.08
N SER A 46 0.25 -4.23 4.82
CA SER A 46 0.85 -5.39 4.15
C SER A 46 2.13 -5.84 4.84
N ALA A 47 3.01 -4.91 5.22
CA ALA A 47 4.25 -5.22 5.93
C ALA A 47 3.98 -5.83 7.32
N ALA A 48 3.00 -5.29 8.04
CA ALA A 48 2.60 -5.81 9.34
C ALA A 48 1.99 -7.23 9.23
N PHE A 49 1.18 -7.48 8.19
CA PHE A 49 0.63 -8.79 7.91
C PHE A 49 1.71 -9.81 7.56
N LEU A 50 2.62 -9.49 6.61
CA LEU A 50 3.73 -10.37 6.24
C LEU A 50 4.63 -10.65 7.44
N GLY A 51 5.03 -9.62 8.20
CA GLY A 51 5.88 -9.79 9.37
C GLY A 51 5.25 -10.65 10.46
N ALA A 52 3.93 -10.56 10.66
CA ALA A 52 3.21 -11.45 11.56
C ALA A 52 3.19 -12.90 11.04
N ALA A 53 2.94 -13.09 9.75
CA ALA A 53 2.96 -14.41 9.11
C ALA A 53 4.35 -15.07 9.21
N ASP A 54 5.42 -14.33 8.91
CA ASP A 54 6.81 -14.81 9.01
C ASP A 54 7.15 -15.24 10.45
N TYR A 55 6.68 -14.48 11.44
CA TYR A 55 6.86 -14.84 12.83
C TYR A 55 6.15 -16.15 13.18
N ILE A 56 4.91 -16.33 12.74
CA ILE A 56 4.12 -17.54 12.97
C ILE A 56 4.82 -18.75 12.33
N VAL A 57 5.23 -18.64 11.07
CA VAL A 57 5.94 -19.71 10.35
C VAL A 57 7.27 -20.06 11.03
N THR A 58 8.02 -19.06 11.49
CA THR A 58 9.27 -19.28 12.24
C THR A 58 9.01 -19.98 13.58
N PHE A 59 7.92 -19.64 14.26
CA PHE A 59 7.52 -20.31 15.49
C PHE A 59 7.15 -21.77 15.24
N LEU A 60 6.33 -22.04 14.22
CA LEU A 60 5.92 -23.40 13.84
C LEU A 60 7.11 -24.28 13.44
N THR A 61 8.03 -23.76 12.64
CA THR A 61 9.21 -24.51 12.19
C THR A 61 10.15 -24.83 13.36
N ARG A 62 10.41 -23.88 14.27
CA ARG A 62 11.18 -24.12 15.49
C ARG A 62 10.49 -25.13 16.41
N ALA A 63 9.17 -25.04 16.56
CA ALA A 63 8.41 -26.00 17.37
C ALA A 63 8.48 -27.42 16.81
N LEU A 64 8.40 -27.58 15.48
CA LEU A 64 8.55 -28.89 14.83
C LEU A 64 9.96 -29.47 14.96
N LEU A 65 10.99 -28.63 14.82
CA LEU A 65 12.39 -29.08 14.79
C LEU A 65 12.97 -29.31 16.19
N ASP A 66 12.69 -28.42 17.15
CA ASP A 66 13.32 -28.45 18.48
C ASP A 66 12.47 -29.19 19.54
N GLY A 67 11.25 -29.63 19.19
CA GLY A 67 10.37 -30.45 20.04
C GLY A 67 9.92 -29.82 21.37
N SER A 68 10.39 -28.61 21.70
CA SER A 68 10.14 -27.91 22.96
C SER A 68 9.10 -26.80 22.77
N ILE A 69 7.86 -27.24 22.63
CA ILE A 69 6.67 -26.38 22.54
C ILE A 69 6.49 -25.50 23.80
N LEU A 70 6.97 -25.95 24.96
CA LEU A 70 6.76 -25.31 26.27
C LEU A 70 7.66 -24.08 26.53
N SER A 71 8.93 -24.11 26.11
CA SER A 71 9.90 -23.02 26.41
C SER A 71 9.73 -21.81 25.49
N SER A 72 9.21 -22.01 24.28
CA SER A 72 8.87 -20.93 23.35
C SER A 72 7.60 -20.16 23.74
N ILE A 73 6.69 -20.79 24.49
CA ILE A 73 5.46 -20.15 24.97
C ILE A 73 5.72 -19.27 26.21
N ALA A 74 6.61 -19.70 27.10
CA ALA A 74 6.96 -18.96 28.32
C ALA A 74 7.95 -17.80 28.09
N SER A 75 8.58 -17.75 26.92
CA SER A 75 9.50 -16.67 26.57
C SER A 75 8.73 -15.38 26.24
N SER A 76 9.28 -14.23 26.67
CA SER A 76 8.81 -12.85 26.43
C SER A 76 8.40 -12.53 24.98
N LYS A 77 8.76 -13.38 24.02
CA LYS A 77 8.46 -13.25 22.60
C LYS A 77 6.96 -13.41 22.27
N ILE A 78 6.17 -14.18 23.02
CA ILE A 78 4.70 -14.21 22.82
C ILE A 78 4.04 -12.88 23.18
N ALA A 79 4.53 -12.22 24.23
CA ALA A 79 4.07 -10.88 24.57
C ALA A 79 4.37 -9.88 23.44
N LEU A 80 5.54 -10.00 22.78
CA LEU A 80 5.85 -9.17 21.60
C LEU A 80 4.93 -9.46 20.41
N VAL A 81 4.51 -10.71 20.19
CA VAL A 81 3.54 -11.06 19.14
C VAL A 81 2.17 -10.48 19.44
N LEU A 82 1.71 -10.58 20.69
CA LEU A 82 0.45 -9.99 21.12
C LEU A 82 0.48 -8.46 20.99
N ILE A 83 1.57 -7.82 21.39
CA ILE A 83 1.79 -6.38 21.21
C ILE A 83 1.78 -6.03 19.72
N LEU A 84 2.49 -6.80 18.88
CA LEU A 84 2.50 -6.59 17.43
C LEU A 84 1.11 -6.74 16.83
N LEU A 85 0.36 -7.78 17.20
CA LEU A 85 -1.01 -8.01 16.76
C LEU A 85 -1.95 -6.87 17.17
N VAL A 86 -1.84 -6.38 18.40
CA VAL A 86 -2.59 -5.21 18.89
C VAL A 86 -2.22 -3.96 18.09
N VAL A 87 -0.93 -3.74 17.80
CA VAL A 87 -0.47 -2.63 16.96
C VAL A 87 -1.03 -2.76 15.54
N VAL A 88 -1.03 -3.96 14.95
CA VAL A 88 -1.62 -4.22 13.63
C VAL A 88 -3.10 -3.87 13.64
N LEU A 89 -3.87 -4.36 14.63
CA LEU A 89 -5.29 -4.06 14.76
C LEU A 89 -5.57 -2.56 14.95
N PHE A 90 -4.72 -1.87 15.70
CA PHE A 90 -4.82 -0.41 15.88
C PHE A 90 -4.56 0.33 14.56
N VAL A 91 -3.55 -0.07 13.79
CA VAL A 91 -3.27 0.50 12.46
C VAL A 91 -4.42 0.20 11.48
N VAL A 92 -4.96 -1.02 11.47
CA VAL A 92 -6.14 -1.38 10.67
C VAL A 92 -7.35 -0.53 11.05
N TYR A 93 -7.62 -0.37 12.34
CA TYR A 93 -8.69 0.50 12.83
C TYR A 93 -8.48 1.94 12.35
N PHE A 94 -7.27 2.46 12.48
CA PHE A 94 -6.94 3.83 12.07
C PHE A 94 -7.02 4.01 10.55
N ALA A 95 -6.60 3.01 9.77
CA ALA A 95 -6.71 2.96 8.32
C ALA A 95 -8.17 2.99 7.86
N ILE A 96 -9.02 2.14 8.45
CA ILE A 96 -10.46 2.12 8.19
C ILE A 96 -11.08 3.48 8.55
N ARG A 97 -10.67 4.06 9.69
CA ARG A 97 -11.14 5.37 10.13
C ARG A 97 -10.71 6.49 9.18
N TYR A 98 -9.48 6.43 8.66
CA TYR A 98 -8.96 7.38 7.69
C TYR A 98 -9.70 7.30 6.36
N ILE A 99 -9.93 6.09 5.85
CA ILE A 99 -10.72 5.85 4.63
C ILE A 99 -12.14 6.38 4.82
N ARG A 100 -12.79 6.14 5.97
CA ARG A 100 -14.14 6.65 6.24
C ARG A 100 -14.19 8.18 6.22
N LYS A 101 -13.18 8.85 6.77
CA LYS A 101 -13.12 10.31 6.81
C LYS A 101 -12.95 10.91 5.42
N ASN A 102 -12.18 10.28 4.54
CA ASN A 102 -11.94 10.75 3.18
C ASN A 102 -13.13 10.49 2.22
N ARG A 103 -14.16 9.73 2.64
CA ARG A 103 -15.35 9.42 1.83
C ARG A 103 -16.46 10.50 1.89
N TYR A 104 -16.31 11.54 2.72
CA TYR A 104 -17.29 12.61 2.89
C TYR A 104 -17.03 13.86 2.03
N SER A 105 -15.93 13.86 1.25
CA SER A 105 -15.58 14.95 0.33
C SER A 105 -15.80 14.52 -1.14
N ARG A 106 -16.97 13.93 -1.41
CA ARG A 106 -17.52 13.77 -2.76
C ARG A 106 -18.86 14.48 -2.81
#